data_AF-U3U587-F1
#
_entry.id   AF-U3U587-F1
#
_cell.length_a   1.000
_cell.length_b   1.000
_cell.length_c   1.000
_cell.angle_alpha   90.00
_cell.angle_beta   90.00
_cell.angle_gamma   90.00
#
_symmetry.space_group_name_H-M   'P 1'
#
loop_
_entity.id
_entity.type
_entity.pdbx_description
1 polymer ?
#
loop_
_entity_poly.entity_id
_entity_poly.type
_entity_poly.pdbx_seq_one_letter_code
_entity_poly.pdbx_strand_id
1 'polypeptide(L)' 'MLSASFAPCVLIPCYNHGAMLASVLARLAPFNLPVIVIDDGSDARTKQHIAALDAPQLQVLTLPHN' A
#
# COMPACT_ATOMS: atom_id res chain seq x y z
N MET A 1 22.14 -3.75 -24.69
CA MET A 1 22.03 -3.63 -23.23
C MET A 1 20.63 -3.12 -22.92
N LEU A 2 19.83 -3.87 -22.17
CA LEU A 2 18.57 -3.33 -21.63
C LEU A 2 18.94 -2.44 -20.44
N SER A 3 19.19 -1.16 -20.73
CA SER A 3 19.28 -0.11 -19.71
C SER A 3 17.86 0.26 -19.31
N ALA A 4 17.22 -0.56 -18.47
CA ALA A 4 15.96 -0.14 -17.85
C ALA A 4 16.26 1.06 -16.94
N SER A 5 15.53 2.16 -17.12
CA SER A 5 15.58 3.30 -16.20
C SER A 5 15.11 2.85 -14.81
N PHE A 6 15.83 3.28 -13.77
CA PHE A 6 15.46 2.99 -12.39
C PHE A 6 14.14 3.68 -12.03
N ALA A 7 13.14 2.89 -11.60
CA ALA A 7 11.80 3.35 -11.25
C ALA A 7 11.38 2.73 -9.89
N PRO A 8 11.75 3.34 -8.76
CA PRO A 8 11.46 2.79 -7.44
C PRO A 8 9.98 2.92 -7.07
N CYS A 9 9.52 2.02 -6.20
CA CYS A 9 8.21 2.09 -5.56
C CYS A 9 8.32 1.70 -4.08
N VAL A 10 7.29 2.01 -3.30
CA VAL A 10 7.16 1.60 -1.90
C VAL A 10 6.20 0.41 -1.82
N LEU A 11 6.66 -0.70 -1.25
CA LEU A 11 5.83 -1.88 -0.98
C LEU A 11 5.53 -1.95 0.52
N ILE A 12 4.25 -2.03 0.89
CA ILE A 12 3.79 -2.08 2.28
C ILE A 12 2.99 -3.37 2.49
N PRO A 13 3.57 -4.41 3.10
CA PRO A 13 2.79 -5.54 3.58
C PRO A 13 1.91 -5.10 4.75
N CYS A 14 0.65 -5.52 4.74
CA CYS A 14 -0.32 -5.21 5.77
C CYS A 14 -1.10 -6.47 6.17
N TYR A 15 -0.98 -6.86 7.45
CA TYR A 15 -1.84 -7.85 8.08
C TYR A 15 -2.41 -7.27 9.37
N ASN A 16 -3.73 -7.12 9.45
CA ASN A 16 -4.45 -6.60 10.64
C ASN A 16 -3.99 -5.23 11.18
N HIS A 17 -3.31 -4.43 10.35
CA HIS A 17 -2.75 -3.12 10.73
C HIS A 17 -3.25 -1.95 9.87
N GLY A 18 -4.46 -2.08 9.30
CA GLY A 18 -5.02 -1.10 8.35
C GLY A 18 -5.16 0.33 8.91
N ALA A 19 -5.39 0.47 10.22
CA ALA A 19 -5.56 1.77 10.86
C ALA A 19 -4.34 2.70 10.73
N MET A 20 -3.13 2.14 10.53
CA MET A 20 -1.89 2.92 10.42
C MET A 20 -1.66 3.43 8.99
N LEU A 21 -2.27 2.82 7.97
CA LEU A 21 -1.94 3.06 6.56
C LEU A 21 -2.18 4.50 6.13
N ALA A 22 -3.26 5.15 6.59
CA ALA A 22 -3.51 6.55 6.27
C ALA A 22 -2.36 7.47 6.72
N SER A 23 -1.85 7.26 7.95
CA SER A 23 -0.73 8.05 8.48
C SER A 23 0.58 7.78 7.73
N VAL A 24 0.80 6.53 7.29
CA VAL A 24 1.97 6.14 6.51
C VAL A 24 1.90 6.80 5.13
N LEU A 25 0.76 6.72 4.45
CA LEU A 25 0.55 7.35 3.14
C LEU A 25 0.72 8.87 3.19
N ALA A 26 0.21 9.53 4.21
CA ALA A 26 0.41 10.97 4.40
C ALA A 26 1.89 11.34 4.52
N ARG A 27 2.69 10.53 5.22
CA ARG A 27 4.14 10.73 5.35
C ARG A 27 4.91 10.40 4.07
N LEU A 28 4.38 9.51 3.23
CA LEU A 28 4.97 9.13 1.96
C LEU A 28 4.62 10.08 0.81
N ALA A 29 3.55 10.87 0.93
CA ALA A 29 3.07 11.76 -0.12
C ALA A 29 4.15 12.71 -0.70
N PRO A 30 5.05 13.33 0.10
CA PRO A 30 6.09 14.22 -0.44
C PRO A 30 7.11 13.54 -1.36
N PHE A 31 7.27 12.20 -1.28
CA PHE A 31 8.24 11.48 -2.10
C PHE A 31 7.72 11.21 -3.52
N ASN A 32 6.41 11.35 -3.76
CA ASN A 32 5.78 11.17 -5.06
C ASN A 32 6.16 9.85 -5.77
N LEU A 33 6.29 8.77 -4.98
CA LEU A 33 6.58 7.41 -5.47
C LEU A 33 5.30 6.59 -5.57
N PRO A 34 5.20 5.64 -6.52
CA PRO A 34 4.15 4.63 -6.49
C PRO A 34 4.17 3.87 -5.15
N VAL A 35 3.00 3.63 -4.58
CA VAL A 35 2.83 2.89 -3.33
C VAL A 35 1.93 1.68 -3.59
N ILE A 36 2.41 0.51 -3.22
CA ILE A 36 1.67 -0.75 -3.34
C ILE A 36 1.46 -1.30 -1.93
N VAL A 37 0.22 -1.37 -1.48
CA VAL A 37 -0.16 -2.05 -0.24
C VAL A 37 -0.56 -3.49 -0.57
N ILE A 38 0.03 -4.45 0.13
CA ILE A 38 -0.35 -5.86 0.06
C ILE A 38 -1.20 -6.17 1.29
N ASP A 39 -2.51 -6.33 1.13
CA ASP A 39 -3.41 -6.86 2.16
C ASP A 39 -3.24 -8.39 2.23
N ASP A 40 -2.51 -8.84 3.24
CA ASP A 40 -2.04 -10.22 3.40
C ASP A 40 -3.08 -11.08 4.15
N GLY A 41 -4.31 -11.14 3.62
CA GLY A 41 -5.39 -11.92 4.22
C GLY A 41 -5.94 -11.33 5.54
N SER A 42 -6.00 -10.00 5.68
CA SER A 42 -6.47 -9.36 6.92
C SER A 42 -7.96 -9.56 7.23
N ASP A 43 -8.33 -9.23 8.47
CA ASP A 43 -9.71 -9.22 8.95
C ASP A 43 -10.59 -8.16 8.27
N ALA A 44 -11.91 -8.27 8.47
CA ALA A 44 -12.89 -7.37 7.89
C ALA A 44 -12.67 -5.90 8.30
N ARG A 45 -12.22 -5.65 9.54
CA ARG A 45 -11.94 -4.30 10.04
C ARG A 45 -10.79 -3.66 9.27
N THR A 46 -9.73 -4.40 9.00
CA THR A 46 -8.57 -3.95 8.24
C THR A 46 -8.94 -3.71 6.79
N LYS A 47 -9.74 -4.60 6.18
CA LYS A 47 -10.27 -4.37 4.83
C LYS A 47 -11.10 -3.10 4.73
N GLN A 48 -11.91 -2.77 5.74
CA GLN A 48 -12.65 -1.50 5.80
C GLN A 48 -11.69 -0.30 5.87
N HIS A 49 -10.64 -0.36 6.70
CA HIS A 49 -9.64 0.69 6.76
C HIS A 49 -8.92 0.89 5.42
N ILE A 50 -8.56 -0.21 4.74
CA ILE A 50 -7.89 -0.19 3.43
C ILE A 50 -8.81 0.38 2.35
N ALA A 51 -10.09 -0.02 2.32
CA ALA A 51 -11.07 0.46 1.35
C ALA A 51 -11.38 1.96 1.49
N ALA A 52 -11.13 2.54 2.66
CA ALA A 52 -11.31 3.98 2.92
C ALA A 52 -10.08 4.83 2.51
N LEU A 53 -8.98 4.20 2.09
CA LEU A 53 -7.78 4.92 1.64
C LEU A 53 -8.01 5.47 0.24
N ASP A 54 -7.70 6.75 0.07
CA ASP A 54 -7.71 7.42 -1.23
C ASP A 54 -6.39 8.19 -1.40
N ALA A 55 -5.60 7.77 -2.39
CA ALA A 55 -4.36 8.44 -2.77
C ALA A 55 -4.03 8.11 -4.24
N PRO A 56 -3.62 9.10 -5.05
CA PRO A 56 -3.44 8.90 -6.50
C PRO A 56 -2.30 7.93 -6.84
N GLN A 57 -1.31 7.80 -5.96
CA GLN A 57 -0.18 6.88 -6.13
C GLN A 57 -0.41 5.47 -5.54
N LEU A 58 -1.57 5.20 -4.95
CA LEU A 58 -1.85 3.97 -4.22
C LEU A 58 -2.42 2.88 -5.13
N GLN A 59 -1.85 1.68 -5.01
CA GLN A 59 -2.43 0.44 -5.48
C GLN A 59 -2.57 -0.52 -4.29
N VAL A 60 -3.66 -1.29 -4.26
CA VAL A 60 -3.90 -2.30 -3.24
C VAL A 60 -4.02 -3.66 -3.91
N LEU A 61 -3.23 -4.63 -3.46
CA LEU A 61 -3.35 -6.04 -3.84
C LEU A 61 -3.79 -6.83 -2.62
N THR A 62 -4.88 -7.60 -2.75
CA THR A 62 -5.37 -8.45 -1.67
C THR A 62 -5.03 -9.91 -1.93
N LEU A 63 -4.40 -10.55 -0.96
CA LEU A 63 -4.12 -11.99 -0.94
C LEU A 63 -5.19 -12.72 -0.11
N PRO A 64 -5.48 -14.01 -0.45
CA PRO A 64 -6.54 -14.77 0.22
C PRO A 64 -6.20 -15.18 1.66
N HIS A 65 -4.91 -15.30 2.00
CA HIS A 65 -4.39 -15.67 3.32
C HIS A 65 -2.99 -15.05 3.51
N ASN A 66 -2.58 -14.93 4.78
CA ASN A 66 -1.19 -14.70 5.19
C ASN A 66 -0.36 -15.98 5.04
#